data_AF-A0A3N5BEY6-F1
#
_entry.id   AF-A0A3N5BEY6-F1
#
_cell.length_a   1.000
_cell.length_b   1.000
_cell.length_c   1.000
_cell.angle_alpha   90.00
_cell.angle_beta   90.00
_cell.angle_gamma   90.00
#
_symmetry.space_group_name_H-M   'P 1'
#
loop_
_entity.id
_entity.type
_entity.pdbx_description
1 polymer ?
#
loop_
_entity_poly.entity_id
_entity_poly.type
_entity_poly.pdbx_seq_one_letter_code
_entity_poly.pdbx_strand_id
1 'polypeptide(L)'
;MPEKENRVEVEIAGEPYVLRSDAPPEHIERVARFVSQKIKEVRIRNARVPLTKAVVAAALNIADEYLRLKDEYDNLVKLIESEERPRNMSGR
;
A
#
# COMPACT_ATOMS: atom_id res chain seq x y z
N MET A 1 23.40 -17.03 -5.46
CA MET A 1 22.23 -17.77 -4.94
C MET A 1 21.03 -17.31 -5.76
N PRO A 2 20.21 -18.18 -6.35
CA PRO A 2 19.05 -17.70 -7.10
C PRO A 2 18.08 -17.01 -6.12
N GLU A 3 17.67 -15.78 -6.45
CA GLU A 3 16.63 -15.05 -5.73
C GLU A 3 15.38 -15.94 -5.66
N LYS A 4 14.79 -16.06 -4.46
CA LYS A 4 13.54 -16.82 -4.28
C LYS A 4 12.41 -16.03 -4.95
N GLU A 5 12.18 -16.28 -6.23
CA GLU A 5 11.03 -15.75 -6.96
C GLU A 5 9.80 -16.62 -6.63
N ASN A 6 8.86 -16.06 -5.88
CA ASN A 6 7.57 -16.69 -5.62
C ASN A 6 6.62 -16.38 -6.77
N ARG A 7 5.93 -17.41 -7.26
CA ARG A 7 4.86 -17.29 -8.25
C ARG A 7 3.53 -17.55 -7.55
N VAL A 8 2.67 -16.53 -7.50
CA VAL A 8 1.43 -16.55 -6.70
C VAL A 8 0.25 -16.26 -7.62
N GLU A 9 -0.75 -17.14 -7.58
CA GLU A 9 -2.02 -16.94 -8.29
C GLU A 9 -3.00 -16.19 -7.39
N VAL A 10 -3.58 -15.11 -7.90
CA VAL A 10 -4.50 -14.24 -7.16
C VAL A 10 -5.66 -13.83 -8.05
N GLU A 11 -6.78 -13.41 -7.44
CA GLU A 11 -7.91 -12.83 -8.16
C GLU A 11 -8.03 -11.35 -7.83
N ILE A 12 -8.03 -10.50 -8.87
CA ILE A 12 -8.22 -9.06 -8.74
C ILE A 12 -9.46 -8.63 -9.52
N ALA A 13 -10.48 -8.17 -8.79
CA ALA A 13 -11.76 -7.72 -9.34
C ALA A 13 -12.47 -8.76 -10.26
N GLY A 14 -12.38 -10.04 -9.92
CA GLY A 14 -12.98 -11.14 -10.69
C GLY A 14 -12.09 -11.70 -11.80
N GLU A 15 -10.91 -11.12 -12.02
CA GLU A 15 -9.95 -11.55 -13.04
C GLU A 15 -8.76 -12.26 -12.38
N PRO A 16 -8.36 -13.45 -12.86
CA PRO A 16 -7.19 -14.15 -12.33
C PRO A 16 -5.88 -13.52 -12.83
N TYR A 17 -4.90 -13.41 -11.93
CA TYR A 17 -3.55 -12.93 -12.22
C TYR A 17 -2.50 -13.88 -11.63
N VAL A 18 -1.37 -13.97 -12.31
CA VAL A 18 -0.20 -14.69 -11.84
C VAL A 18 0.92 -13.69 -11.58
N LEU A 19 1.20 -13.43 -10.31
CA LEU A 19 2.19 -12.45 -9.87
C LEU A 19 3.51 -13.14 -9.55
N ARG A 20 4.61 -12.46 -9.87
CA ARG A 20 5.96 -12.86 -9.48
C ARG A 20 6.51 -11.84 -8.49
N SER A 21 7.01 -12.30 -7.36
CA SER A 21 7.54 -11.44 -6.31
C SER A 21 8.53 -12.20 -5.42
N ASP A 22 9.49 -11.49 -4.87
CA ASP A 22 10.38 -11.96 -3.80
C ASP A 22 9.69 -11.99 -2.42
N ALA A 23 8.56 -11.29 -2.27
CA ALA A 23 7.80 -11.27 -1.03
C ALA A 23 7.08 -12.60 -0.77
N PRO A 24 6.78 -12.93 0.51
CA PRO A 24 6.05 -14.14 0.87
C PRO A 24 4.67 -14.21 0.18
N PRO A 25 4.21 -15.41 -0.25
CA PRO A 25 2.91 -15.57 -0.91
C PRO A 25 1.74 -14.95 -0.14
N GLU A 26 1.74 -15.09 1.19
CA GLU A 26 0.67 -14.56 2.04
C GLU A 26 0.63 -13.03 2.01
N HIS A 27 1.77 -12.36 1.81
CA HIS A 27 1.82 -10.91 1.64
C HIS A 27 1.21 -10.50 0.30
N ILE A 28 1.57 -11.19 -0.78
CA ILE A 28 1.04 -10.93 -2.13
C ILE A 28 -0.47 -11.13 -2.20
N GLU A 29 -0.98 -12.21 -1.61
CA GLU A 29 -2.41 -12.43 -1.51
C GLU A 29 -3.12 -11.32 -0.73
N ARG A 30 -2.53 -10.84 0.39
CA ARG A 30 -3.11 -9.72 1.16
C ARG A 30 -3.18 -8.46 0.31
N VAL A 31 -2.12 -8.15 -0.44
CA VAL A 31 -2.10 -6.98 -1.34
C VAL A 31 -3.18 -7.12 -2.42
N ALA A 32 -3.29 -8.28 -3.08
CA ALA A 32 -4.31 -8.52 -4.09
C ALA A 32 -5.74 -8.38 -3.53
N ARG A 33 -6.01 -8.97 -2.36
CA ARG A 33 -7.30 -8.81 -1.66
C ARG A 33 -7.61 -7.35 -1.33
N PHE A 34 -6.61 -6.60 -0.86
CA PHE A 34 -6.76 -5.19 -0.54
C PHE A 34 -7.11 -4.35 -1.78
N VAL A 35 -6.41 -4.55 -2.90
CA VAL A 35 -6.70 -3.89 -4.17
C VAL A 35 -8.12 -4.23 -4.65
N SER A 36 -8.50 -5.51 -4.64
CA SER A 36 -9.86 -5.96 -4.98
C SER A 36 -10.93 -5.27 -4.15
N GLN A 37 -10.69 -5.13 -2.84
CA GLN A 37 -11.63 -4.48 -1.93
C GLN A 37 -11.78 -2.98 -2.24
N LYS A 38 -10.69 -2.26 -2.52
CA LYS A 38 -10.75 -0.84 -2.91
C LYS A 38 -11.49 -0.64 -4.24
N ILE A 39 -11.32 -1.53 -5.20
CA ILE A 39 -12.08 -1.51 -6.46
C ILE A 39 -13.57 -1.74 -6.18
N LYS A 40 -13.90 -2.70 -5.32
CA LYS A 40 -15.28 -3.02 -4.92
C LYS A 40 -15.94 -1.81 -4.23
N GLU A 41 -15.24 -1.11 -3.35
CA GLU A 41 -15.74 0.10 -2.68
C GLU A 41 -16.12 1.21 -3.67
N VAL A 42 -15.28 1.44 -4.70
CA VAL A 42 -15.60 2.40 -5.77
C VAL A 42 -16.87 1.99 -6.51
N ARG A 43 -17.01 0.71 -6.85
CA ARG A 43 -18.18 0.18 -7.57
C ARG A 43 -19.45 0.15 -6.72
N ILE A 44 -19.35 -0.01 -5.40
CA ILE A 44 -20.51 0.11 -4.48
C ILE A 44 -21.07 1.53 -4.52
N ARG A 45 -20.21 2.56 -4.56
CA ARG A 45 -20.65 3.96 -4.64
C ARG A 45 -21.27 4.32 -5.99
N ASN A 46 -20.82 3.67 -7.07
CA ASN A 46 -21.39 3.85 -8.40
C ASN A 46 -21.31 2.55 -9.22
N ALA A 47 -22.39 1.79 -9.26
CA ALA A 47 -22.42 0.50 -9.94
C ALA A 47 -22.25 0.60 -11.48
N ARG A 48 -22.51 1.77 -12.08
CA ARG A 48 -22.42 2.01 -13.53
C ARG A 48 -21.03 2.44 -14.00
N VAL A 49 -20.09 2.63 -13.09
CA VAL A 49 -18.72 3.00 -13.46
C VAL A 49 -18.05 1.85 -14.24
N PRO A 50 -17.39 2.12 -15.38
CA PRO A 50 -16.58 1.11 -16.06
C PRO A 50 -15.50 0.56 -15.13
N LEU A 51 -15.20 -0.74 -15.23
CA LEU A 51 -14.21 -1.40 -14.38
C LEU A 51 -12.85 -0.70 -14.44
N THR A 52 -12.39 -0.31 -15.62
CA THR A 52 -11.12 0.41 -15.81
C THR A 52 -11.07 1.73 -15.03
N LYS A 53 -12.16 2.50 -15.04
CA LYS A 53 -12.27 3.74 -14.25
C LYS A 53 -12.33 3.46 -12.75
N ALA A 54 -12.98 2.38 -12.33
CA ALA A 54 -12.97 1.96 -10.93
C ALA A 54 -11.56 1.56 -10.45
N VAL A 55 -10.80 0.85 -11.28
CA VAL A 55 -9.41 0.47 -11.00
C VAL A 55 -8.53 1.71 -10.86
N VAL A 56 -8.62 2.67 -11.79
CA VAL A 56 -7.86 3.92 -11.70
C VAL A 56 -8.23 4.71 -10.44
N ALA A 57 -9.53 4.83 -10.11
CA ALA A 57 -9.97 5.51 -8.89
C ALA A 57 -9.48 4.80 -7.61
N ALA A 58 -9.51 3.46 -7.58
CA ALA A 58 -8.97 2.69 -6.47
C ALA A 58 -7.45 2.89 -6.32
N ALA A 59 -6.71 2.90 -7.44
CA ALA A 59 -5.27 3.17 -7.43
C ALA A 59 -4.95 4.58 -6.91
N LEU A 60 -5.72 5.60 -7.32
CA LEU A 60 -5.57 6.97 -6.81
C LEU A 60 -5.82 7.05 -5.30
N ASN A 61 -6.87 6.38 -4.80
CA ASN A 61 -7.16 6.35 -3.37
C ASN A 61 -6.05 5.66 -2.57
N ILE A 62 -5.54 4.52 -3.06
CA ILE A 62 -4.43 3.80 -2.41
C ILE A 62 -3.17 4.66 -2.40
N ALA A 63 -2.86 5.36 -3.50
CA ALA A 63 -1.70 6.24 -3.59
C ALA A 63 -1.82 7.44 -2.62
N ASP A 64 -2.99 8.07 -2.52
CA ASP A 64 -3.25 9.15 -1.55
C ASP A 64 -3.08 8.66 -0.09
N GLU A 65 -3.64 7.48 0.25
CA GLU A 65 -3.46 6.85 1.56
C GLU A 65 -1.98 6.58 1.87
N TYR A 66 -1.23 6.03 0.90
CA TYR A 66 0.19 5.77 1.05
C TYR A 66 1.00 7.05 1.25
N LEU A 67 0.76 8.08 0.44
CA LEU A 67 1.49 9.35 0.52
C LEU A 67 1.23 10.05 1.86
N ARG A 68 -0.03 10.08 2.33
CA ARG A 68 -0.35 10.64 3.66
C ARG A 68 0.33 9.89 4.79
N LEU A 69 0.33 8.55 4.74
CA LEU A 69 1.00 7.73 5.75
C LEU A 69 2.52 7.95 5.74
N LYS A 70 3.10 8.11 4.55
CA LYS A 70 4.52 8.44 4.39
C LYS A 70 4.85 9.81 4.98
N ASP A 71 4.03 10.83 4.70
CA ASP A 71 4.23 12.18 5.24
C ASP A 71 4.10 12.20 6.77
N GLU A 72 3.12 11.48 7.34
CA GLU A 72 2.96 11.33 8.78
C GLU A 72 4.16 10.63 9.42
N TYR A 73 4.65 9.55 8.81
CA TYR A 73 5.86 8.85 9.24
C TYR A 73 7.08 9.77 9.21
N ASP A 74 7.31 10.48 8.11
CA ASP A 74 8.45 11.40 7.95
C ASP A 74 8.38 12.54 9.00
N ASN A 75 7.18 13.00 9.35
CA ASN A 75 6.99 14.00 10.41
C ASN A 75 7.26 13.44 11.81
N LEU A 76 6.83 12.20 12.08
CA LEU A 76 7.08 11.54 13.36
C LEU A 76 8.57 11.30 13.58
N VAL A 77 9.30 10.84 12.55
CA VAL A 77 10.76 10.66 12.61
C VAL A 77 11.46 11.99 12.92
N LYS A 78 11.08 13.09 12.23
CA LYS A 78 11.63 14.43 12.51
C LYS A 78 11.39 14.88 13.94
N LEU A 79 10.20 14.62 14.50
CA LEU A 79 9.89 14.99 15.88
C LEU A 79 10.82 14.26 16.86
N ILE A 80 10.99 12.94 16.69
CA ILE A 80 11.89 12.11 17.51
C ILE A 80 13.33 12.64 17.42
N GLU A 81 13.85 12.88 16.21
CA GLU A 81 15.21 13.41 16.01
C GLU A 81 15.40 14.81 16.62
N SER A 82 14.35 15.64 16.63
CA SER A 82 14.39 16.99 17.21
C SER A 82 14.37 16.98 18.75
N GLU A 83 13.75 15.97 19.38
CA GLU A 83 13.72 15.78 20.84
C GLU A 83 14.97 15.10 21.41
N GLU A 84 15.77 14.41 20.59
CA GLU A 84 17.07 13.88 21.00
C GLU A 84 18.16 14.97 21.09
N ARG A 85 17.97 16.10 20.40
CA ARG A 85 18.92 17.23 20.37
C ARG A 85 18.98 18.16 21.61
N PRO A 86 17.93 18.36 22.46
CA PRO A 86 18.00 19.33 23.55
C PRO A 86 18.62 18.81 24.86
N ARG A 87 18.75 17.49 25.08
CA ARG A 87 19.21 16.95 26.37
C ARG A 87 20.73 16.88 26.55
N ASN A 88 21.51 17.02 25.47
CA ASN A 88 22.96 16.85 25.50
C ASN A 88 23.75 18.17 25.62
N MET A 89 23.08 19.32 25.75
CA MET A 89 23.75 20.64 25.82
C MET A 89 23.63 21.38 27.16
N SER A 90 23.06 20.76 28.22
CA SER A 90 22.93 21.39 29.56
C SER A 90 24.06 21.05 30.53
N GLY A 91 25.19 20.52 30.06
CA GLY A 91 26.35 20.18 30.89
C GLY A 91 27.55 21.09 30.64
N ARG A 92 27.45 22.37 31.01
CA ARG A 92 28.60 23.24 31.31
C ARG A 92 28.23 24.25 32.38
#